data_AF-A0A7C6D566-F1
#
_entry.id   AF-A0A7C6D566-F1
#
_cell.length_a   1.000
_cell.length_b   1.000
_cell.length_c   1.000
_cell.angle_alpha   90.00
_cell.angle_beta   90.00
_cell.angle_gamma   90.00
#
_symmetry.space_group_name_H-M   'P 1'
#
loop_
_entity.id
_entity.type
_entity.pdbx_description
1 polymer ?
#
loop_
_entity_poly.entity_id
_entity_poly.type
_entity_poly.pdbx_seq_one_letter_code
_entity_poly.pdbx_strand_id
1 'polypeptide(L)'
;MGISIAICELDSDESLCKKGKLTILKARLDDVSGYEAIADYDEVVPTAEARRLLGGEWEAFLKRNRIDGEGESFLLSKVKNEADSARLKDVARKEYSGWIDLSQLPPEEAEAVMKKAGEDNLMSEWNTIPLDETNEICARCVMSWDKGRGCIGNFGPENSQLPDIAKKYDCEIVASVPELAKSGKKLSPEEARRLSEECKVLREKLPEEGKGPARRYGGVVDRLETVADLCAAKGVRIYFL
;
A
#
# COMPACT_ATOMS: atom_id res chain seq x y z
N MET A 1 16.86 -10.56 2.47
CA MET A 1 15.45 -10.17 2.67
C MET A 1 14.56 -11.31 2.15
N GLY A 2 13.24 -11.20 2.26
CA GLY A 2 12.30 -12.21 1.73
C GLY A 2 11.72 -11.74 0.40
N ILE A 3 11.45 -12.68 -0.51
CA ILE A 3 10.77 -12.44 -1.78
C ILE A 3 9.26 -12.68 -1.56
N SER A 4 8.48 -11.72 -2.02
CA SER A 4 7.02 -11.76 -2.09
C SER A 4 6.57 -12.00 -3.53
N ILE A 5 5.34 -12.48 -3.66
CA ILE A 5 4.63 -12.68 -4.91
C ILE A 5 3.49 -11.69 -4.92
N ALA A 6 3.29 -10.98 -6.03
CA ALA A 6 2.23 -10.00 -6.16
C ALA A 6 1.62 -10.05 -7.56
N ILE A 7 0.40 -9.54 -7.66
CA ILE A 7 -0.31 -9.39 -8.94
C ILE A 7 -0.55 -7.92 -9.23
N CYS A 8 -0.63 -7.56 -10.51
CA CYS A 8 -1.07 -6.23 -10.93
C CYS A 8 -2.59 -6.19 -10.92
N GLU A 9 -3.19 -6.11 -9.73
CA GLU A 9 -4.64 -6.23 -9.55
C GLU A 9 -5.42 -5.19 -10.37
N LEU A 10 -4.85 -4.01 -10.62
CA LEU A 10 -5.46 -2.97 -11.45
C LEU A 10 -5.64 -3.37 -12.92
N ASP A 11 -4.96 -4.42 -13.39
CA ASP A 11 -5.16 -4.96 -14.75
C ASP A 11 -6.58 -5.55 -14.92
N SER A 12 -7.21 -6.03 -13.83
CA SER A 12 -8.55 -6.66 -13.87
C SER A 12 -9.67 -5.70 -13.48
N ASP A 13 -10.76 -5.70 -14.24
CA ASP A 13 -12.00 -4.97 -13.89
C ASP A 13 -12.76 -5.62 -12.73
N GLU A 14 -12.42 -6.85 -12.36
CA GLU A 14 -13.03 -7.56 -11.22
C GLU A 14 -12.36 -7.21 -9.88
N SER A 15 -11.28 -6.42 -9.90
CA SER A 15 -10.64 -5.91 -8.69
C SER A 15 -11.54 -4.89 -7.99
N LEU A 16 -12.04 -5.26 -6.82
CA LEU A 16 -12.91 -4.39 -6.02
C LEU A 16 -12.24 -3.06 -5.62
N CYS A 17 -10.90 -3.05 -5.52
CA CYS A 17 -10.13 -1.85 -5.21
C CYS A 17 -9.86 -0.94 -6.42
N LYS A 18 -10.09 -1.41 -7.66
CA LYS A 18 -9.62 -0.73 -8.88
C LYS A 18 -10.19 0.67 -9.00
N LYS A 19 -11.52 0.83 -8.85
CA LYS A 19 -12.16 2.14 -8.91
C LYS A 19 -11.54 3.10 -7.90
N GLY A 20 -11.52 2.72 -6.62
CA GLY A 20 -10.99 3.57 -5.56
C GLY A 20 -9.50 3.91 -5.71
N LYS A 21 -8.69 2.98 -6.23
CA LYS A 21 -7.25 3.22 -6.49
C LYS A 21 -7.00 4.13 -7.70
N LEU A 22 -7.88 4.12 -8.70
CA LEU A 22 -7.77 4.97 -9.89
C LEU A 22 -8.44 6.33 -9.71
N THR A 23 -9.34 6.48 -8.75
CA THR A 23 -9.96 7.76 -8.41
C THR A 23 -9.01 8.56 -7.51
N ILE A 24 -8.23 9.45 -8.10
CA ILE A 24 -7.34 10.36 -7.38
C ILE A 24 -8.16 11.53 -6.83
N LEU A 25 -8.07 11.75 -5.52
CA LEU A 25 -8.78 12.80 -4.81
C LEU A 25 -7.89 14.01 -4.54
N LYS A 26 -6.63 13.78 -4.14
CA LYS A 26 -5.72 14.86 -3.74
C LYS A 26 -4.34 14.70 -4.35
N ALA A 27 -3.66 15.81 -4.54
CA ALA A 27 -2.26 15.87 -4.91
C ALA A 27 -1.48 16.72 -3.90
N ARG A 28 -0.26 16.29 -3.57
CA ARG A 28 0.65 17.03 -2.71
C ARG A 28 1.54 17.94 -3.55
N LEU A 29 1.48 19.24 -3.30
CA LEU A 29 2.36 20.23 -3.93
C LEU A 29 3.12 21.01 -2.85
N ASP A 30 4.40 21.28 -3.08
CA ASP A 30 5.22 22.12 -2.20
C ASP A 30 4.82 23.61 -2.27
N ASP A 31 4.32 24.05 -3.43
CA ASP A 31 3.84 25.41 -3.66
C ASP A 31 2.37 25.38 -4.09
N VAL A 32 1.54 26.05 -3.30
CA VAL A 32 0.08 26.14 -3.42
C VAL A 32 -0.38 27.41 -4.14
N SER A 33 0.55 28.25 -4.61
CA SER A 33 0.23 29.51 -5.28
C SER A 33 -0.74 29.29 -6.45
N GLY A 34 -1.90 29.95 -6.40
CA GLY A 34 -2.98 29.81 -7.38
C GLY A 34 -4.00 28.68 -7.09
N TYR A 35 -3.79 27.89 -6.03
CA TYR A 35 -4.68 26.81 -5.59
C TYR A 35 -5.14 26.97 -4.13
N GLU A 36 -4.94 28.15 -3.53
CA GLU A 36 -5.21 28.42 -2.11
C GLU A 36 -6.67 28.16 -1.72
N ALA A 37 -7.61 28.36 -2.65
CA ALA A 37 -9.04 28.15 -2.40
C ALA A 37 -9.43 26.67 -2.26
N ILE A 38 -8.62 25.76 -2.82
CA ILE A 38 -8.88 24.31 -2.88
C ILE A 38 -7.83 23.50 -2.13
N ALA A 39 -6.98 24.20 -1.37
CA ALA A 39 -5.96 23.61 -0.55
C ALA A 39 -6.49 23.23 0.84
N ASP A 40 -5.99 22.13 1.35
CA ASP A 40 -6.28 21.70 2.71
C ASP A 40 -5.38 22.44 3.70
N TYR A 41 -6.00 23.01 4.73
CA TYR A 41 -5.30 23.68 5.82
C TYR A 41 -5.56 22.97 7.14
N ASP A 42 -4.50 22.77 7.88
CA ASP A 42 -4.53 22.29 9.25
C ASP A 42 -4.58 23.47 10.23
N GLU A 43 -5.33 23.31 11.32
CA GLU A 43 -5.28 24.24 12.45
C GLU A 43 -4.16 23.81 13.39
N VAL A 44 -3.06 24.54 13.35
CA VAL A 44 -1.84 24.28 14.11
C VAL A 44 -1.75 25.25 15.28
N VAL A 45 -1.48 24.71 16.46
CA VAL A 45 -1.31 25.48 17.70
C VAL A 45 0.16 25.46 18.09
N PRO A 46 0.86 26.61 18.10
CA PRO A 46 2.24 26.68 18.60
C PRO A 46 2.29 26.37 20.09
N THR A 47 3.21 25.48 20.49
CA THR A 47 3.33 25.02 21.89
C THR A 47 3.63 26.18 22.84
N ALA A 48 4.44 27.16 22.41
CA ALA A 48 4.74 28.35 23.20
C ALA A 48 3.48 29.19 23.51
N GLU A 49 2.59 29.36 22.52
CA GLU A 49 1.34 30.12 22.68
C GLU A 49 0.33 29.37 23.54
N ALA A 50 0.18 28.05 23.32
CA ALA A 50 -0.66 27.21 24.15
C ALA A 50 -0.22 27.22 25.62
N ARG A 51 1.09 27.11 25.87
CA ARG A 51 1.65 27.16 27.23
C ARG A 51 1.41 28.51 27.89
N ARG A 52 1.55 29.62 27.15
CA ARG A 52 1.24 30.96 27.66
C ARG A 52 -0.24 31.11 28.03
N LEU A 53 -1.14 30.59 27.20
CA LEU A 53 -2.59 30.67 27.43
C LEU A 53 -3.08 29.76 28.57
N LEU A 54 -2.52 28.56 28.67
CA LEU A 54 -2.93 27.55 29.66
C LEU A 54 -2.24 27.75 31.01
N GLY A 55 -1.03 28.33 31.03
CA GLY A 55 -0.30 28.65 32.25
C GLY A 55 -0.12 27.44 33.16
N GLY A 56 -0.58 27.55 34.41
CA GLY A 56 -0.47 26.48 35.41
C GLY A 56 -1.24 25.19 35.07
N GLU A 57 -2.20 25.25 34.14
CA GLU A 57 -2.97 24.09 33.69
C GLU A 57 -2.27 23.27 32.59
N TRP A 58 -1.08 23.69 32.15
CA TRP A 58 -0.36 23.09 31.02
C TRP A 58 -0.14 21.58 31.15
N GLU A 59 0.40 21.12 32.28
CA GLU A 59 0.66 19.69 32.51
C GLU A 59 -0.63 18.86 32.56
N ALA A 60 -1.68 19.42 33.17
CA ALA A 60 -2.99 18.79 33.22
C ALA A 60 -3.60 18.69 31.81
N PHE A 61 -3.48 19.74 30.99
CA PHE A 61 -3.90 19.76 29.59
C PHE A 61 -3.22 18.67 28.76
N LEU A 62 -1.88 18.56 28.83
CA LEU A 62 -1.13 17.54 28.07
C LEU A 62 -1.61 16.14 28.42
N LYS A 63 -1.78 15.85 29.71
CA LYS A 63 -2.25 14.54 30.20
C LYS A 63 -3.69 14.24 29.77
N ARG A 64 -4.60 15.22 29.86
CA ARG A 64 -6.02 15.07 29.45
C ARG A 64 -6.14 14.74 27.97
N ASN A 65 -5.37 15.43 27.13
CA ASN A 65 -5.46 15.32 25.68
C ASN A 65 -4.49 14.29 25.08
N ARG A 66 -3.56 13.75 25.89
CA ARG A 66 -2.48 12.85 25.48
C ARG A 66 -1.60 13.47 24.38
N ILE A 67 -1.27 14.73 24.57
CA ILE A 67 -0.40 15.49 23.66
C ILE A 67 1.02 15.44 24.21
N ASP A 68 1.98 15.25 23.31
CA ASP A 68 3.39 15.41 23.60
C ASP A 68 3.73 16.90 23.61
N GLY A 69 4.26 17.39 24.73
CA GLY A 69 4.57 18.80 24.95
C GLY A 69 5.97 19.22 24.47
N GLU A 70 6.74 18.31 23.88
CA GLU A 70 8.11 18.56 23.41
C GLU A 70 8.18 19.18 22.01
N GLY A 71 7.14 19.00 21.19
CA GLY A 71 7.07 19.57 19.84
C GLY A 71 6.90 21.09 19.81
N GLU A 72 7.33 21.73 18.73
CA GLU A 72 7.17 23.17 18.53
C GLU A 72 5.70 23.58 18.31
N SER A 73 4.88 22.67 17.81
CA SER A 73 3.45 22.84 17.60
C SER A 73 2.69 21.51 17.63
N PHE A 74 1.36 21.58 17.71
CA PHE A 74 0.48 20.43 17.59
C PHE A 74 -0.82 20.80 16.87
N LEU A 75 -1.46 19.81 16.23
CA LEU A 75 -2.74 19.99 15.56
C LEU A 75 -3.87 20.19 16.58
N LEU A 76 -4.72 21.20 16.37
CA LEU A 76 -5.88 21.45 17.21
C LEU A 76 -6.85 20.25 17.21
N SER A 77 -6.94 19.52 16.09
CA SER A 77 -7.73 18.30 15.95
C SER A 77 -7.29 17.15 16.88
N LYS A 78 -6.06 17.20 17.41
CA LYS A 78 -5.57 16.22 18.41
C LYS A 78 -6.04 16.54 19.84
N VAL A 79 -6.60 17.71 20.08
CA VAL A 79 -7.15 18.11 21.39
C VAL A 79 -8.52 17.46 21.57
N LYS A 80 -8.58 16.41 22.38
CA LYS A 80 -9.80 15.60 22.61
C LYS A 80 -10.83 16.27 23.50
N ASN A 81 -10.38 17.12 24.43
CA ASN A 81 -11.26 17.85 25.33
C ASN A 81 -11.80 19.09 24.62
N GLU A 82 -13.12 19.19 24.49
CA GLU A 82 -13.78 20.27 23.76
C GLU A 82 -13.54 21.66 24.40
N ALA A 83 -13.48 21.74 25.73
CA ALA A 83 -13.24 23.00 26.43
C ALA A 83 -11.80 23.49 26.20
N ASP A 84 -10.82 22.59 26.23
CA ASP A 84 -9.43 22.91 25.90
C ASP A 84 -9.29 23.30 24.42
N SER A 85 -9.95 22.59 23.51
CA SER A 85 -9.96 22.91 22.08
C SER A 85 -10.54 24.31 21.82
N ALA A 86 -11.69 24.63 22.44
CA ALA A 86 -12.32 25.94 22.31
C ALA A 86 -11.41 27.09 22.77
N ARG A 87 -10.66 26.89 23.85
CA ARG A 87 -9.69 27.89 24.33
C ARG A 87 -8.54 28.11 23.36
N LEU A 88 -8.10 27.06 22.68
CA LEU A 88 -6.94 27.11 21.78
C LEU A 88 -7.27 27.61 20.36
N LYS A 89 -8.56 27.74 20.00
CA LYS A 89 -8.98 28.26 18.69
C LYS A 89 -8.39 29.64 18.36
N ASP A 90 -8.34 30.53 19.35
CA ASP A 90 -7.86 31.91 19.12
C ASP A 90 -6.35 32.00 18.87
N VAL A 91 -5.59 30.98 19.30
CA VAL A 91 -4.14 30.88 19.09
C VAL A 91 -3.76 29.92 17.97
N ALA A 92 -4.74 29.19 17.42
CA ALA A 92 -4.54 28.30 16.29
C ALA A 92 -4.32 29.12 15.01
N ARG A 93 -3.42 28.63 14.16
CA ARG A 93 -3.10 29.21 12.87
C ARG A 93 -3.43 28.20 11.79
N LYS A 94 -3.89 28.69 10.64
CA LYS A 94 -4.07 27.83 9.47
C LYS A 94 -2.73 27.67 8.78
N GLU A 95 -2.26 26.44 8.68
CA GLU A 95 -1.05 26.08 7.94
C GLU A 95 -1.43 25.12 6.81
N TYR A 96 -0.83 25.32 5.65
CA TYR A 96 -1.10 24.45 4.50
C TYR A 96 -0.58 23.04 4.79
N SER A 97 -1.46 22.05 4.66
CA SER A 97 -1.17 20.65 4.98
C SER A 97 -0.33 19.94 3.91
N GLY A 98 -0.06 20.63 2.79
CA GLY A 98 0.60 20.05 1.62
C GLY A 98 -0.38 19.51 0.57
N TRP A 99 -1.67 19.36 0.87
CA TRP A 99 -2.63 18.71 -0.02
C TRP A 99 -3.58 19.69 -0.72
N ILE A 100 -3.88 19.39 -1.98
CA ILE A 100 -4.88 20.10 -2.78
C ILE A 100 -5.97 19.12 -3.19
N ASP A 101 -7.23 19.53 -3.05
CA ASP A 101 -8.40 18.78 -3.48
C ASP A 101 -8.62 18.92 -5.00
N LEU A 102 -8.39 17.83 -5.73
CA LEU A 102 -8.53 17.80 -7.19
C LEU A 102 -9.99 17.71 -7.64
N SER A 103 -10.92 17.33 -6.76
CA SER A 103 -12.34 17.19 -7.13
C SER A 103 -12.99 18.52 -7.49
N GLN A 104 -12.36 19.63 -7.10
CA GLN A 104 -12.81 21.00 -7.35
C GLN A 104 -12.20 21.60 -8.62
N LEU A 105 -11.32 20.87 -9.32
CA LEU A 105 -10.68 21.31 -10.55
C LEU A 105 -11.35 20.72 -11.80
N PRO A 106 -11.33 21.44 -12.93
CA PRO A 106 -11.61 20.85 -14.23
C PRO A 106 -10.66 19.68 -14.53
N PRO A 107 -11.10 18.63 -15.27
CA PRO A 107 -10.27 17.44 -15.53
C PRO A 107 -8.89 17.72 -16.13
N GLU A 108 -8.78 18.69 -17.03
CA GLU A 108 -7.51 19.05 -17.68
C GLU A 108 -6.51 19.69 -16.68
N GLU A 109 -7.01 20.52 -15.77
CA GLU A 109 -6.20 21.16 -14.73
C GLU A 109 -5.80 20.15 -13.66
N ALA A 110 -6.73 19.28 -13.25
CA ALA A 110 -6.43 18.19 -12.32
C ALA A 110 -5.32 17.28 -12.88
N GLU A 111 -5.34 16.96 -14.18
CA GLU A 111 -4.29 16.18 -14.82
C GLU A 111 -2.93 16.88 -14.82
N ALA A 112 -2.91 18.19 -15.07
CA ALA A 112 -1.69 18.99 -14.99
C ALA A 112 -1.11 19.02 -13.56
N VAL A 113 -1.96 19.17 -12.54
CA VAL A 113 -1.57 19.14 -11.13
C VAL A 113 -1.04 17.76 -10.74
N MET A 114 -1.70 16.67 -11.14
CA MET A 114 -1.23 15.31 -10.88
C MET A 114 0.16 15.06 -11.47
N LYS A 115 0.40 15.50 -12.71
CA LYS A 115 1.71 15.41 -13.36
C LYS A 115 2.78 16.22 -12.63
N LYS A 116 2.44 17.42 -12.15
CA LYS A 116 3.35 18.28 -11.37
C LYS A 116 3.72 17.64 -10.03
N ALA A 117 2.77 17.02 -9.35
CA ALA A 117 2.97 16.37 -8.05
C ALA A 117 3.84 15.11 -8.17
N GLY A 118 3.63 14.30 -9.22
CA GLY A 118 4.27 13.00 -9.37
C GLY A 118 3.55 11.88 -8.59
N GLU A 119 3.81 10.63 -8.97
CA GLU A 119 3.02 9.46 -8.52
C GLU A 119 3.04 9.25 -7.00
N ASP A 120 4.17 9.50 -6.34
CA ASP A 120 4.34 9.33 -4.88
C ASP A 120 3.58 10.39 -4.05
N ASN A 121 3.06 11.43 -4.70
CA ASN A 121 2.40 12.57 -4.08
C ASN A 121 0.89 12.59 -4.35
N LEU A 122 0.31 11.45 -4.76
CA LEU A 122 -1.11 11.32 -5.03
C LEU A 122 -1.83 10.57 -3.92
N MET A 123 -3.04 11.01 -3.60
CA MET A 123 -3.94 10.33 -2.68
C MET A 123 -5.19 9.90 -3.45
N SER A 124 -5.40 8.60 -3.53
CA SER A 124 -6.60 7.99 -4.11
C SER A 124 -7.70 7.83 -3.07
N GLU A 125 -8.93 7.62 -3.53
CA GLU A 125 -10.07 7.26 -2.68
C GLU A 125 -9.75 6.02 -1.84
N TRP A 126 -9.04 5.04 -2.40
CA TRP A 126 -8.60 3.84 -1.67
C TRP A 126 -7.76 4.15 -0.43
N ASN A 127 -6.98 5.25 -0.43
CA ASN A 127 -6.16 5.64 0.72
C ASN A 127 -6.98 6.19 1.89
N THR A 128 -8.24 6.58 1.65
CA THR A 128 -9.14 7.12 2.68
C THR A 128 -9.93 6.04 3.41
N ILE A 129 -9.95 4.82 2.88
CA ILE A 129 -10.68 3.68 3.46
C ILE A 129 -9.90 3.15 4.67
N PRO A 130 -10.53 3.01 5.85
CA PRO A 130 -9.91 2.42 7.03
C PRO A 130 -9.37 1.00 6.77
N LEU A 131 -8.28 0.64 7.44
CA LEU A 131 -7.62 -0.65 7.22
C LEU A 131 -8.55 -1.85 7.41
N ASP A 132 -9.39 -1.84 8.45
CA ASP A 132 -10.33 -2.93 8.72
C ASP A 132 -11.33 -3.12 7.57
N GLU A 133 -11.82 -2.03 6.99
CA GLU A 133 -12.71 -2.06 5.84
C GLU A 133 -11.96 -2.53 4.57
N THR A 134 -10.72 -2.09 4.36
CA THR A 134 -9.91 -2.62 3.24
C THR A 134 -9.66 -4.12 3.35
N ASN A 135 -9.50 -4.66 4.58
CA ASN A 135 -9.35 -6.09 4.81
C ASN A 135 -10.62 -6.85 4.45
N GLU A 136 -11.79 -6.34 4.82
CA GLU A 136 -13.09 -6.93 4.45
C GLU A 136 -13.37 -6.87 2.94
N ILE A 137 -12.93 -5.82 2.26
CA ILE A 137 -13.01 -5.72 0.80
C ILE A 137 -12.07 -6.76 0.16
N CYS A 138 -10.82 -6.84 0.61
CA CYS A 138 -9.84 -7.81 0.11
C CYS A 138 -10.32 -9.25 0.32
N ALA A 139 -10.87 -9.58 1.48
CA ALA A 139 -11.35 -10.92 1.79
C ALA A 139 -12.47 -11.41 0.85
N ARG A 140 -13.26 -10.49 0.28
CA ARG A 140 -14.34 -10.79 -0.68
C ARG A 140 -13.90 -10.66 -2.14
N CYS A 141 -12.71 -10.14 -2.41
CA CYS A 141 -12.24 -9.85 -3.75
C CYS A 141 -11.77 -11.14 -4.44
N VAL A 142 -12.24 -11.37 -5.67
CA VAL A 142 -11.84 -12.54 -6.48
C VAL A 142 -10.35 -12.53 -6.84
N MET A 143 -9.71 -11.36 -6.80
CA MET A 143 -8.28 -11.19 -7.04
C MET A 143 -7.42 -11.51 -5.80
N SER A 144 -8.03 -11.65 -4.63
CA SER A 144 -7.31 -11.97 -3.39
C SER A 144 -6.95 -13.45 -3.30
N TRP A 145 -5.79 -13.80 -3.83
CA TRP A 145 -5.33 -15.19 -3.95
C TRP A 145 -4.68 -15.76 -2.68
N ASP A 146 -4.09 -14.94 -1.80
CA ASP A 146 -3.44 -15.46 -0.57
C ASP A 146 -4.46 -15.69 0.55
N LYS A 147 -5.42 -16.60 0.31
CA LYS A 147 -6.43 -17.02 1.30
C LYS A 147 -7.25 -15.85 1.85
N GLY A 148 -7.65 -14.92 0.98
CA GLY A 148 -8.42 -13.73 1.40
C GLY A 148 -7.59 -12.63 2.08
N ARG A 149 -6.26 -12.78 2.20
CA ARG A 149 -5.37 -11.78 2.82
C ARG A 149 -4.86 -10.71 1.86
N GLY A 150 -5.28 -10.77 0.59
CA GLY A 150 -4.97 -9.78 -0.42
C GLY A 150 -4.25 -10.34 -1.65
N CYS A 151 -3.67 -9.41 -2.41
CA CYS A 151 -3.03 -9.64 -3.70
C CYS A 151 -1.51 -9.90 -3.60
N ILE A 152 -0.98 -9.95 -2.37
CA ILE A 152 0.45 -10.15 -2.07
C ILE A 152 0.58 -11.35 -1.14
N GLY A 153 1.53 -12.23 -1.41
CA GLY A 153 1.84 -13.40 -0.58
C GLY A 153 3.33 -13.70 -0.56
N ASN A 154 3.75 -14.64 0.29
CA ASN A 154 5.16 -14.93 0.49
C ASN A 154 5.67 -16.06 -0.43
N PHE A 155 6.75 -15.80 -1.18
CA PHE A 155 7.52 -16.83 -1.87
C PHE A 155 8.47 -17.52 -0.89
N GLY A 156 9.30 -16.75 -0.18
CA GLY A 156 10.30 -17.30 0.75
C GLY A 156 11.54 -16.40 0.86
N PRO A 157 12.57 -16.85 1.59
CA PRO A 157 13.79 -16.06 1.72
C PRO A 157 14.58 -16.02 0.39
N GLU A 158 15.36 -14.97 0.16
CA GLU A 158 16.22 -14.82 -1.02
C GLU A 158 17.19 -16.00 -1.23
N ASN A 159 17.61 -16.66 -0.14
CA ASN A 159 18.48 -17.84 -0.18
C ASN A 159 17.69 -19.17 -0.24
N SER A 160 16.43 -19.13 -0.66
CA SER A 160 15.65 -20.34 -0.93
C SER A 160 16.39 -21.25 -1.91
N GLN A 161 16.36 -22.56 -1.67
CA GLN A 161 16.93 -23.55 -2.60
C GLN A 161 15.93 -23.95 -3.69
N LEU A 162 14.67 -23.47 -3.63
CA LEU A 162 13.65 -23.78 -4.61
C LEU A 162 14.05 -23.39 -6.06
N PRO A 163 14.66 -22.21 -6.31
CA PRO A 163 15.13 -21.86 -7.65
C PRO A 163 16.19 -22.84 -8.20
N ASP A 164 17.12 -23.30 -7.35
CA ASP A 164 18.15 -24.28 -7.75
C ASP A 164 17.54 -25.65 -8.07
N ILE A 165 16.54 -26.07 -7.29
CA ILE A 165 15.77 -27.29 -7.56
C ILE A 165 15.01 -27.15 -8.89
N ALA A 166 14.35 -26.02 -9.11
CA ALA A 166 13.61 -25.73 -10.34
C ALA A 166 14.50 -25.78 -11.59
N LYS A 167 15.75 -25.29 -11.47
CA LYS A 167 16.73 -25.36 -12.55
C LYS A 167 17.07 -26.80 -12.97
N LYS A 168 17.03 -27.78 -12.05
CA LYS A 168 17.29 -29.19 -12.38
C LYS A 168 16.19 -29.84 -13.23
N TYR A 169 14.99 -29.26 -13.18
CA TYR A 169 13.79 -29.79 -13.84
C TYR A 169 13.28 -28.85 -14.95
N ASP A 170 14.17 -28.03 -15.51
CA ASP A 170 13.89 -27.12 -16.62
C ASP A 170 12.72 -26.14 -16.36
N CYS A 171 12.50 -25.79 -15.08
CA CYS A 171 11.49 -24.82 -14.66
C CYS A 171 12.11 -23.41 -14.64
N GLU A 172 12.20 -22.79 -15.82
CA GLU A 172 12.91 -21.53 -16.07
C GLU A 172 12.38 -20.34 -15.26
N ILE A 173 11.06 -20.20 -15.14
CA ILE A 173 10.44 -19.06 -14.44
C ILE A 173 10.69 -19.18 -12.94
N VAL A 174 10.44 -20.36 -12.34
CA VAL A 174 10.69 -20.56 -10.91
C VAL A 174 12.20 -20.44 -10.58
N ALA A 175 13.06 -20.91 -11.47
CA ALA A 175 14.52 -20.77 -11.31
C ALA A 175 14.99 -19.30 -11.38
N SER A 176 14.27 -18.43 -12.07
CA SER A 176 14.63 -17.02 -12.26
C SER A 176 13.97 -16.06 -11.25
N VAL A 177 13.16 -16.55 -10.31
CA VAL A 177 12.47 -15.72 -9.30
C VAL A 177 13.37 -14.70 -8.59
N PRO A 178 14.60 -15.04 -8.14
CA PRO A 178 15.48 -14.05 -7.52
C PRO A 178 15.84 -12.87 -8.44
N GLU A 179 16.02 -13.11 -9.73
CA GLU A 179 16.31 -12.07 -10.73
C GLU A 179 15.06 -11.31 -11.15
N LEU A 180 13.90 -11.99 -11.20
CA LEU A 180 12.60 -11.35 -11.41
C LEU A 180 12.27 -10.39 -10.28
N ALA A 181 12.57 -10.75 -9.03
CA ALA A 181 12.38 -9.89 -7.86
C ALA A 181 13.26 -8.64 -7.91
N LYS A 182 14.54 -8.80 -8.28
CA LYS A 182 15.48 -7.66 -8.43
C LYS A 182 15.09 -6.71 -9.55
N SER A 183 14.60 -7.25 -10.67
CA SER A 183 14.23 -6.45 -11.84
C SER A 183 12.84 -5.84 -11.75
N GLY A 184 11.97 -6.36 -10.87
CA GLY A 184 10.57 -5.99 -10.81
C GLY A 184 9.79 -6.34 -12.09
N LYS A 185 10.28 -7.30 -12.89
CA LYS A 185 9.64 -7.68 -14.15
C LYS A 185 8.23 -8.19 -13.88
N LYS A 186 7.26 -7.63 -14.58
CA LYS A 186 5.85 -8.08 -14.61
C LYS A 186 5.70 -9.14 -15.68
N LEU A 187 5.46 -10.37 -15.27
CA LEU A 187 5.20 -11.50 -16.16
C LEU A 187 3.79 -11.39 -16.76
N SER A 188 3.67 -11.70 -18.06
CA SER A 188 2.38 -11.69 -18.77
C SER A 188 1.45 -12.83 -18.33
N PRO A 189 0.15 -12.78 -18.67
CA PRO A 189 -0.77 -13.90 -18.43
C PRO A 189 -0.33 -15.22 -19.09
N GLU A 190 0.37 -15.17 -20.22
CA GLU A 190 0.95 -16.34 -20.90
C GLU A 190 2.13 -16.90 -20.13
N GLU A 191 3.02 -16.03 -19.62
CA GLU A 191 4.11 -16.43 -18.73
C GLU A 191 3.56 -16.98 -17.40
N ALA A 192 2.45 -16.43 -16.88
CA ALA A 192 1.76 -17.00 -15.72
C ALA A 192 1.24 -18.42 -15.99
N ARG A 193 0.68 -18.68 -17.19
CA ARG A 193 0.27 -20.04 -17.57
C ARG A 193 1.45 -21.01 -17.59
N ARG A 194 2.61 -20.58 -18.13
CA ARG A 194 3.85 -21.37 -18.08
C ARG A 194 4.30 -21.64 -16.64
N LEU A 195 4.23 -20.63 -15.77
CA LEU A 195 4.57 -20.77 -14.35
C LEU A 195 3.68 -21.81 -13.64
N SER A 196 2.39 -21.86 -13.95
CA SER A 196 1.49 -22.90 -13.44
C SER A 196 1.94 -24.31 -13.87
N GLU A 197 2.30 -24.49 -15.14
CA GLU A 197 2.82 -25.78 -15.62
C GLU A 197 4.14 -26.18 -14.95
N GLU A 198 5.06 -25.24 -14.75
CA GLU A 198 6.29 -25.48 -13.98
C GLU A 198 5.99 -25.90 -12.53
N CYS A 199 4.98 -25.31 -11.89
CA CYS A 199 4.58 -25.68 -10.54
C CYS A 199 4.05 -27.11 -10.46
N LYS A 200 3.31 -27.59 -11.48
CA LYS A 200 2.85 -28.99 -11.54
C LYS A 200 4.03 -29.96 -11.63
N VAL A 201 5.02 -29.65 -12.47
CA VAL A 201 6.27 -30.43 -12.55
C VAL A 201 6.96 -30.47 -11.19
N LEU A 202 7.15 -29.31 -10.55
CA LEU A 202 7.79 -29.22 -9.25
C LEU A 202 7.03 -29.96 -8.14
N ARG A 203 5.70 -29.96 -8.17
CA ARG A 203 4.89 -30.71 -7.20
C ARG A 203 5.19 -32.20 -7.25
N GLU A 204 5.36 -32.76 -8.46
CA GLU A 204 5.70 -34.18 -8.65
C GLU A 204 7.15 -34.48 -8.30
N LYS A 205 8.07 -33.53 -8.55
CA LYS A 205 9.52 -33.71 -8.41
C LYS A 205 10.08 -33.39 -7.04
N LEU A 206 9.47 -32.50 -6.28
CA LEU A 206 9.91 -32.15 -4.92
C LEU A 206 10.05 -33.36 -3.97
N PRO A 207 9.16 -34.38 -4.00
CA PRO A 207 9.34 -35.61 -3.25
C PRO A 207 10.61 -36.40 -3.62
N GLU A 208 11.08 -36.33 -4.88
CA GLU A 208 12.30 -37.00 -5.35
C GLU A 208 13.56 -36.35 -4.75
N GLU A 209 13.55 -35.04 -4.51
CA GLU A 209 14.62 -34.29 -3.81
C GLU A 209 14.65 -34.57 -2.29
N GLY A 210 13.64 -35.27 -1.77
CA GLY A 210 13.57 -35.76 -0.40
C GLY A 210 12.49 -35.09 0.46
N LYS A 211 12.26 -35.69 1.64
CA LYS A 211 11.19 -35.27 2.58
C LYS A 211 11.33 -33.82 3.09
N GLY A 212 12.57 -33.32 3.18
CA GLY A 212 12.87 -31.96 3.62
C GLY A 212 12.40 -30.90 2.61
N PRO A 213 12.92 -30.92 1.36
CA PRO A 213 12.46 -30.05 0.28
C PRO A 213 10.95 -30.11 0.05
N ALA A 214 10.35 -31.30 0.01
CA ALA A 214 8.92 -31.46 -0.18
C ALA A 214 8.09 -30.73 0.89
N ARG A 215 8.45 -30.85 2.19
CA ARG A 215 7.76 -30.14 3.27
C ARG A 215 8.00 -28.64 3.24
N ARG A 216 9.21 -28.20 2.90
CA ARG A 216 9.60 -26.79 2.96
C ARG A 216 9.01 -25.99 1.80
N TYR A 217 8.97 -26.56 0.59
CA TYR A 217 8.63 -25.83 -0.62
C TYR A 217 7.25 -26.19 -1.20
N GLY A 218 6.63 -27.30 -0.77
CA GLY A 218 5.31 -27.69 -1.28
C GLY A 218 4.27 -26.58 -1.15
N GLY A 219 4.18 -25.95 0.03
CA GLY A 219 3.25 -24.81 0.23
C GLY A 219 3.61 -23.54 -0.53
N VAL A 220 4.87 -23.39 -1.00
CA VAL A 220 5.28 -22.28 -1.89
C VAL A 220 4.85 -22.58 -3.32
N VAL A 221 5.07 -23.81 -3.79
CA VAL A 221 4.64 -24.28 -5.12
C VAL A 221 3.12 -24.20 -5.26
N ASP A 222 2.37 -24.64 -4.25
CA ASP A 222 0.89 -24.54 -4.28
C ASP A 222 0.41 -23.08 -4.35
N ARG A 223 1.08 -22.17 -3.64
CA ARG A 223 0.79 -20.73 -3.71
C ARG A 223 1.09 -20.16 -5.09
N LEU A 224 2.27 -20.49 -5.65
CA LEU A 224 2.68 -20.06 -6.99
C LEU A 224 1.70 -20.52 -8.06
N GLU A 225 1.27 -21.78 -8.00
CA GLU A 225 0.28 -22.31 -8.93
C GLU A 225 -1.06 -21.59 -8.81
N THR A 226 -1.55 -21.40 -7.57
CA THR A 226 -2.82 -20.70 -7.32
C THR A 226 -2.83 -19.29 -7.92
N VAL A 227 -1.76 -18.52 -7.69
CA VAL A 227 -1.66 -17.16 -8.22
C VAL A 227 -1.42 -17.14 -9.73
N ALA A 228 -0.65 -18.09 -10.26
CA ALA A 228 -0.38 -18.24 -11.68
C ALA A 228 -1.66 -18.57 -12.47
N ASP A 229 -2.46 -19.52 -11.97
CA ASP A 229 -3.75 -19.88 -12.54
C ASP A 229 -4.74 -18.71 -12.50
N LEU A 230 -4.81 -17.99 -11.37
CA LEU A 230 -5.63 -16.79 -11.27
C LEU A 230 -5.21 -15.74 -12.31
N CYS A 231 -3.92 -15.46 -12.43
CA CYS A 231 -3.38 -14.47 -13.38
C CYS A 231 -3.68 -14.86 -14.82
N ALA A 232 -3.49 -16.13 -15.18
CA ALA A 232 -3.78 -16.64 -16.51
C ALA A 232 -5.29 -16.60 -16.82
N ALA A 233 -6.15 -16.87 -15.84
CA ALA A 233 -7.61 -16.86 -16.00
C ALA A 233 -8.19 -15.44 -16.06
N LYS A 234 -7.63 -14.51 -15.29
CA LYS A 234 -8.13 -13.13 -15.16
C LYS A 234 -7.41 -12.13 -16.07
N GLY A 235 -6.43 -12.56 -16.84
CA GLY A 235 -5.66 -11.69 -17.73
C GLY A 235 -4.80 -10.67 -17.00
N VAL A 236 -4.28 -11.05 -15.83
CA VAL A 236 -3.54 -10.16 -14.91
C VAL A 236 -2.07 -10.52 -14.89
N ARG A 237 -1.20 -9.52 -14.78
CA ARG A 237 0.24 -9.74 -14.66
C ARG A 237 0.64 -10.14 -13.24
N ILE A 238 1.69 -10.95 -13.12
CA ILE A 238 2.29 -11.40 -11.85
C ILE A 238 3.73 -10.91 -11.75
N TYR A 239 4.20 -10.57 -10.55
CA TYR A 239 5.58 -10.14 -10.32
C TYR A 239 6.08 -10.53 -8.92
N PHE A 240 7.38 -10.38 -8.73
CA PHE A 240 8.08 -10.69 -7.47
C PHE A 240 8.76 -9.42 -6.93
N LEU A 241 8.86 -9.30 -5.61
CA LEU A 241 9.42 -8.12 -4.92
C LEU A 241 10.00 -8.45 -3.55
#